data_AF-A0A7C5WLR2-F1
#
_entry.id   AF-A0A7C5WLR2-F1
#
_cell.length_a   1.000
_cell.length_b   1.000
_cell.length_c   1.000
_cell.angle_alpha   90.00
_cell.angle_beta   90.00
_cell.angle_gamma   90.00
#
_symmetry.space_group_name_H-M   'P 1'
#
loop_
_entity.id
_entity.type
_entity.pdbx_description
1 polymer ?
#
loop_
_entity_poly.entity_id
_entity_poly.type
_entity_poly.pdbx_seq_one_letter_code
_entity_poly.pdbx_strand_id
1 'polypeptide(L)'
;VGSGSNLGRTFEQLADLRGRIIDRTGEPGRVGVCFDTCHAHAGGYDMSSRSSADAVLDGFDEVCGLTNLRVLHLNDSLKPLASRRDRHAHIGEGTITNPPGRRRQPLKDSGFAAVVNRAELADRAMILETPKGEDERGIPFDLKNLRRLRRMIDKPARG
;
A
#
# COMPACT_ATOMS: atom_id res chain seq x y z
N VAL A 1 7.62 2.30 -3.25
CA VAL A 1 8.43 2.88 -2.15
C VAL A 1 9.40 1.84 -1.63
N GLY A 2 10.65 2.22 -1.31
CA GLY A 2 11.67 1.32 -0.76
C GLY A 2 11.71 1.33 0.77
N SER A 3 12.07 0.20 1.38
CA SER A 3 12.25 0.08 2.83
C SER A 3 13.71 0.35 3.25
N GLY A 4 13.91 0.86 4.48
CA GLY A 4 15.24 0.91 5.10
C GLY A 4 16.17 2.02 4.60
N SER A 5 17.36 1.61 4.13
CA SER A 5 18.46 2.49 3.65
C SER A 5 18.51 2.63 2.12
N ASN A 6 17.50 2.15 1.41
CA ASN A 6 17.48 2.14 -0.06
C ASN A 6 17.08 3.50 -0.65
N LEU A 7 17.52 3.78 -1.88
CA LEU A 7 17.02 4.90 -2.70
C LEU A 7 15.52 4.72 -2.99
N GLY A 8 14.78 5.83 -3.11
CA GLY A 8 13.33 5.81 -3.32
C GLY A 8 12.52 5.59 -2.05
N ARG A 9 13.06 6.02 -0.89
CA ARG A 9 12.37 5.97 0.40
C ARG A 9 11.32 7.05 0.56
N THR A 10 11.50 8.21 -0.07
CA THR A 10 10.53 9.31 -0.07
C THR A 10 9.92 9.51 -1.44
N PHE A 11 8.75 10.14 -1.50
CA PHE A 11 8.10 10.46 -2.77
C PHE A 11 8.94 11.41 -3.62
N GLU A 12 9.64 12.38 -3.01
CA GLU A 12 10.49 13.33 -3.71
C GLU A 12 11.67 12.62 -4.38
N GLN A 13 12.24 11.61 -3.71
CA GLN A 13 13.30 10.80 -4.32
C GLN A 13 12.78 9.96 -5.50
N LEU A 14 11.54 9.46 -5.41
CA LEU A 14 10.92 8.74 -6.53
C LEU A 14 10.62 9.67 -7.70
N ALA A 15 10.14 10.88 -7.43
CA ALA A 15 9.89 11.91 -8.44
C ALA A 15 11.20 12.36 -9.12
N ASP A 16 12.25 12.66 -8.35
CA ASP A 16 13.57 13.03 -8.87
C ASP A 16 14.18 11.90 -9.69
N LEU A 17 14.17 10.66 -9.21
CA LEU A 17 14.68 9.51 -9.95
C LEU A 17 13.92 9.31 -11.27
N ARG A 18 12.59 9.38 -11.22
CA ARG A 18 11.75 9.30 -12.42
C ARG A 18 12.09 10.41 -13.40
N GLY A 19 12.21 11.66 -12.93
CA GLY A 19 12.61 12.81 -13.75
C GLY A 19 13.94 12.58 -14.45
N ARG A 20 14.98 12.16 -13.72
CA ARG A 20 16.31 11.87 -14.29
C ARG A 20 16.28 10.75 -15.34
N ILE A 21 15.49 9.70 -15.12
CA ILE A 21 15.34 8.63 -16.11
C ILE A 21 14.68 9.18 -17.38
N ILE A 22 13.65 10.02 -17.24
CA ILE A 22 12.95 10.64 -18.35
C ILE A 22 13.87 11.57 -19.12
N ASP A 23 14.62 12.45 -18.44
CA ASP A 23 15.58 13.35 -19.07
C ASP A 23 16.64 12.60 -19.88
N ARG A 24 17.02 11.40 -19.42
CA ARG A 24 18.02 10.57 -20.09
C ARG A 24 17.45 9.76 -21.25
N THR A 25 16.19 9.35 -21.19
CA THR A 25 15.60 8.39 -22.13
C THR A 25 14.63 9.01 -23.12
N GLY A 26 13.99 10.14 -22.78
CA GLY A 26 12.89 10.73 -23.53
C GLY A 26 11.56 9.98 -23.41
N GLU A 27 11.43 9.03 -22.49
CA GLU A 27 10.34 8.04 -22.47
C GLU A 27 9.45 8.12 -21.20
N PRO A 28 8.67 9.20 -20.98
CA PRO A 28 7.88 9.39 -19.76
C PRO A 28 6.79 8.34 -19.55
N GLY A 29 6.24 7.78 -20.64
CA GLY A 29 5.21 6.74 -20.60
C GLY A 29 5.72 5.38 -20.13
N ARG A 30 7.03 5.14 -20.19
CA ARG A 30 7.67 3.85 -19.86
C ARG A 30 8.21 3.78 -18.44
N VAL A 31 8.11 4.86 -17.67
CA VAL A 31 8.59 4.93 -16.29
C VAL A 31 7.43 5.21 -15.35
N GLY A 32 7.16 4.27 -14.46
CA GLY A 32 6.13 4.37 -13.44
C GLY A 32 6.65 4.02 -12.05
N VAL A 33 5.77 4.09 -11.06
CA VAL A 33 6.07 3.80 -9.66
C VAL A 33 5.22 2.61 -9.19
N CYS A 34 5.84 1.74 -8.39
CA CYS A 34 5.14 0.76 -7.57
C CYS A 34 5.00 1.29 -6.13
N PHE A 35 3.79 1.25 -5.59
CA PHE A 35 3.52 1.61 -4.21
C PHE A 35 3.26 0.35 -3.38
N ASP A 36 4.03 0.16 -2.32
CA ASP A 36 3.86 -0.97 -1.40
C ASP A 36 3.44 -0.44 -0.03
N THR A 37 2.32 -0.93 0.50
CA THR A 37 1.75 -0.46 1.77
C THR A 37 2.62 -0.79 2.98
N CYS A 38 3.28 -1.95 3.00
CA CYS A 38 4.21 -2.34 4.06
C CYS A 38 5.43 -1.43 4.04
N HIS A 39 6.02 -1.21 2.86
CA HIS A 39 7.18 -0.34 2.70
C HIS A 39 6.86 1.11 3.06
N ALA A 40 5.70 1.63 2.65
CA ALA A 40 5.27 2.98 3.00
C ALA A 40 5.18 3.13 4.53
N HIS A 41 4.50 2.19 5.19
CA HIS A 41 4.37 2.17 6.65
C HIS A 41 5.70 2.02 7.37
N ALA A 42 6.55 1.08 6.95
CA ALA A 42 7.89 0.92 7.50
C ALA A 42 8.79 2.15 7.23
N GLY A 43 8.54 2.89 6.14
CA GLY A 43 9.24 4.12 5.74
C GLY A 43 8.81 5.38 6.51
N GLY A 44 7.69 5.32 7.24
CA GLY A 44 7.17 6.45 8.04
C GLY A 44 5.90 7.09 7.49
N TYR A 45 5.37 6.60 6.39
CA TYR A 45 4.06 7.02 5.87
C TYR A 45 2.95 6.25 6.58
N ASP A 46 2.15 6.92 7.40
CA ASP A 46 1.17 6.25 8.26
C ASP A 46 -0.01 5.66 7.46
N MET A 47 0.08 4.36 7.14
CA MET A 47 -1.01 3.59 6.54
C MET A 47 -2.02 3.01 7.54
N SER A 48 -1.93 3.31 8.85
CA SER A 48 -2.65 2.54 9.88
C SER A 48 -4.16 2.80 9.98
N SER A 49 -4.64 3.88 9.37
CA SER A 49 -6.06 4.22 9.33
C SER A 49 -6.45 4.72 7.95
N ARG A 50 -7.75 4.66 7.63
CA ARG A 50 -8.27 5.18 6.36
C ARG A 50 -7.85 6.64 6.14
N SER A 51 -8.10 7.51 7.11
CA SER A 51 -7.74 8.94 7.01
C SER A 51 -6.23 9.18 6.89
N SER A 52 -5.40 8.43 7.63
CA SER A 52 -3.94 8.58 7.50
C SER A 52 -3.47 8.13 6.13
N ALA A 53 -3.99 7.02 5.62
CA ALA A 53 -3.63 6.48 4.31
C ALA A 53 -4.13 7.36 3.16
N ASP A 54 -5.31 7.97 3.29
CA ASP A 54 -5.80 8.97 2.33
C ASP A 54 -4.81 10.15 2.23
N ALA A 55 -4.38 10.70 3.37
CA ALA A 55 -3.38 11.78 3.40
C ALA A 55 -2.04 11.37 2.78
N VAL A 56 -1.61 10.11 2.98
CA VAL A 56 -0.40 9.57 2.34
C VAL A 56 -0.56 9.47 0.82
N LEU A 57 -1.72 8.99 0.34
CA LEU A 57 -2.01 8.87 -1.09
C LEU A 57 -2.16 10.25 -1.75
N ASP A 58 -2.72 11.24 -1.04
CA ASP A 58 -2.79 12.63 -1.49
C ASP A 58 -1.39 13.23 -1.64
N GLY A 59 -0.53 13.06 -0.63
CA GLY A 59 0.87 13.49 -0.72
C GLY A 59 1.65 12.76 -1.81
N PHE A 60 1.33 11.49 -2.08
CA PHE A 60 1.89 10.77 -3.23
C PHE A 60 1.41 11.39 -4.54
N ASP A 61 0.13 11.72 -4.67
CA ASP A 61 -0.42 12.32 -5.87
C ASP A 61 0.21 13.69 -6.16
N GLU A 62 0.37 14.52 -5.13
CA GLU A 62 1.00 15.83 -5.24
C GLU A 62 2.44 15.75 -5.76
N VAL A 63 3.24 14.79 -5.26
CA VAL A 63 4.67 14.71 -5.56
C VAL A 63 4.97 13.84 -6.78
N CYS A 64 4.29 12.71 -6.92
CA CYS A 64 4.57 11.69 -7.94
C CYS A 64 3.47 11.57 -9.00
N GLY A 65 2.24 12.00 -8.71
CA GLY A 65 1.06 11.77 -9.54
C GLY A 65 0.59 10.31 -9.52
N LEU A 66 -0.66 10.07 -9.11
CA LEU A 66 -1.28 8.73 -9.12
C LEU A 66 -1.38 8.17 -10.53
N THR A 67 -1.39 9.01 -11.57
CA THR A 67 -1.30 8.58 -12.99
C THR A 67 -0.01 7.80 -13.29
N ASN A 68 1.07 8.05 -12.54
CA ASN A 68 2.35 7.36 -12.69
C ASN A 68 2.45 6.09 -11.84
N LEU A 69 1.50 5.86 -10.93
CA LEU A 69 1.44 4.66 -10.08
C LEU A 69 0.87 3.49 -10.89
N ARG A 70 1.71 2.53 -11.28
CA ARG A 70 1.31 1.46 -12.21
C ARG A 70 0.88 0.18 -11.50
N VAL A 71 1.42 -0.06 -10.31
CA VAL A 71 1.18 -1.27 -9.53
C VAL A 71 1.12 -0.92 -8.06
N LEU A 72 0.26 -1.61 -7.32
CA LEU A 72 0.24 -1.60 -5.87
C LEU A 72 0.58 -2.97 -5.34
N HIS A 73 1.38 -3.01 -4.28
CA HIS A 73 1.53 -4.18 -3.44
C HIS A 73 0.77 -3.94 -2.14
N LEU A 74 -0.17 -4.84 -1.85
CA LEU A 74 -1.00 -4.78 -0.65
C LEU A 74 -0.48 -5.77 0.37
N ASN A 75 0.44 -5.29 1.21
CA ASN A 75 1.10 -6.06 2.24
C ASN A 75 0.83 -5.39 3.59
N ASP A 76 0.30 -6.13 4.56
CA ASP A 76 0.29 -5.67 5.95
C ASP A 76 1.72 -5.77 6.52
N SER A 77 2.00 -5.10 7.62
CA SER A 77 3.34 -5.06 8.20
C SER A 77 3.38 -5.80 9.53
N LEU A 78 4.34 -6.71 9.72
CA LEU A 78 4.63 -7.28 11.04
C LEU A 78 5.30 -6.26 11.98
N LYS A 79 5.77 -5.12 11.44
CA LYS A 79 6.62 -4.17 12.16
C LYS A 79 5.98 -2.79 12.24
N PRO A 80 6.13 -2.07 13.37
CA PRO A 80 5.50 -0.76 13.55
C PRO A 80 5.85 0.28 12.48
N LEU A 81 5.06 1.35 12.44
CA LEU A 81 5.32 2.57 11.67
C LEU A 81 6.77 3.04 11.86
N ALA A 82 7.41 3.46 10.77
CA ALA A 82 8.78 3.95 10.74
C ALA A 82 9.86 2.96 11.26
N SER A 83 9.53 1.66 11.38
CA SER A 83 10.47 0.64 11.85
C SER A 83 11.64 0.38 10.90
N ARG A 84 11.53 0.80 9.63
CA ARG A 84 12.53 0.53 8.57
C ARG A 84 12.77 -0.96 8.32
N ARG A 85 11.79 -1.80 8.64
CA ARG A 85 11.84 -3.25 8.46
C ARG A 85 10.75 -3.68 7.50
N ASP A 86 11.17 -4.25 6.38
CA ASP A 86 10.27 -4.91 5.44
C ASP A 86 9.98 -6.34 5.90
N ARG A 87 8.82 -6.53 6.52
CA ARG A 87 8.33 -7.84 7.00
C ARG A 87 6.84 -7.92 6.79
N HIS A 88 6.43 -8.59 5.72
CA HIS A 88 5.03 -8.71 5.33
C HIS A 88 4.23 -9.57 6.32
N ALA A 89 3.04 -9.09 6.66
CA ALA A 89 1.99 -9.82 7.36
C ALA A 89 0.81 -10.07 6.41
N HIS A 90 0.00 -11.06 6.74
CA HIS A 90 -1.31 -11.21 6.10
C HIS A 90 -2.20 -10.01 6.39
N ILE A 91 -3.10 -9.67 5.45
CA ILE A 91 -4.04 -8.57 5.59
C ILE A 91 -4.86 -8.78 6.85
N GLY A 92 -4.83 -7.83 7.77
CA GLY A 92 -5.61 -7.93 9.01
C GLY A 92 -4.84 -8.47 10.22
N GLU A 93 -3.58 -8.85 10.04
CA GLU A 93 -2.75 -9.51 11.06
C GLU A 93 -1.49 -8.71 11.40
N GLY A 94 -1.25 -7.59 10.72
CA GLY A 94 -0.13 -6.71 10.99
C GLY A 94 -0.53 -5.37 11.64
N THR A 95 0.46 -4.49 11.76
CA THR A 95 0.38 -3.18 12.40
C THR A 95 -0.29 -2.11 11.53
N ILE A 96 -0.45 -2.35 10.22
CA ILE A 96 -1.28 -1.47 9.38
C ILE A 96 -2.74 -1.64 9.78
N THR A 97 -3.18 -2.89 10.01
CA THR A 97 -4.55 -3.12 10.49
C THR A 97 -4.69 -2.91 12.00
N ASN A 98 -3.73 -3.39 12.78
CA ASN A 98 -3.77 -3.40 14.24
C ASN A 98 -2.59 -2.62 14.83
N PRO A 99 -2.56 -1.28 14.66
CA PRO A 99 -1.46 -0.46 15.13
C PRO A 99 -1.27 -0.58 16.66
N PRO A 100 -0.04 -0.78 17.16
CA PRO A 100 0.25 -0.87 18.59
C PRO A 100 -0.27 0.36 19.36
N GLY A 101 -0.85 0.13 20.54
CA GLY A 101 -1.36 1.20 21.40
C GLY A 101 -2.69 1.82 20.93
N ARG A 102 -3.30 1.34 19.84
CA ARG A 102 -4.66 1.73 19.43
C ARG A 102 -5.68 0.64 19.76
N ARG A 103 -6.93 1.04 19.95
CA ARG A 103 -8.04 0.09 20.04
C ARG A 103 -8.17 -0.65 18.71
N ARG A 104 -8.52 -1.93 18.78
CA ARG A 104 -8.82 -2.73 17.59
C ARG A 104 -9.91 -2.05 16.79
N GLN A 105 -9.65 -1.85 15.50
CA GLN A 105 -10.58 -1.22 14.57
C GLN A 105 -11.10 -2.24 13.55
N PRO A 106 -12.31 -2.04 13.01
CA PRO A 106 -12.78 -2.76 11.83
C PRO A 106 -11.79 -2.66 10.66
N LEU A 107 -11.70 -3.71 9.85
CA LEU A 107 -10.86 -3.74 8.65
C LEU A 107 -11.15 -2.59 7.68
N LYS A 108 -12.42 -2.17 7.58
CA LYS A 108 -12.86 -1.03 6.76
C LYS A 108 -12.34 0.33 7.22
N ASP A 109 -11.80 0.41 8.45
CA ASP A 109 -11.22 1.64 8.99
C ASP A 109 -9.68 1.65 8.87
N SER A 110 -9.08 0.55 8.35
CA SER A 110 -7.65 0.46 8.06
C SER A 110 -7.27 1.22 6.79
N GLY A 111 -5.98 1.51 6.60
CA GLY A 111 -5.50 2.17 5.38
C GLY A 111 -5.70 1.35 4.11
N PHE A 112 -5.89 0.03 4.20
CA PHE A 112 -6.28 -0.77 3.03
C PHE A 112 -7.61 -0.31 2.44
N ALA A 113 -8.55 0.15 3.28
CA ALA A 113 -9.83 0.67 2.82
C ALA A 113 -9.68 1.99 2.03
N ALA A 114 -8.69 2.83 2.35
CA ALA A 114 -8.37 4.00 1.54
C ALA A 114 -7.90 3.57 0.14
N VAL A 115 -6.98 2.61 0.09
CA VAL A 115 -6.39 2.14 -1.17
C VAL A 115 -7.41 1.48 -2.10
N VAL A 116 -8.19 0.51 -1.59
CA VAL A 116 -9.13 -0.27 -2.44
C VAL A 116 -10.37 0.50 -2.88
N ASN A 117 -10.64 1.65 -2.25
CA ASN A 117 -11.78 2.52 -2.59
C ASN A 117 -11.38 3.81 -3.31
N ARG A 118 -10.09 3.98 -3.65
CA ARG A 118 -9.64 5.17 -4.37
C ARG A 118 -9.97 5.05 -5.86
N ALA A 119 -10.80 5.95 -6.36
CA ALA A 119 -11.35 5.88 -7.72
C ALA A 119 -10.25 5.91 -8.79
N GLU A 120 -9.22 6.71 -8.57
CA GLU A 120 -8.05 6.89 -9.43
C GLU A 120 -7.18 5.61 -9.54
N LEU A 121 -7.40 4.65 -8.64
CA LEU A 121 -6.68 3.39 -8.56
C LEU A 121 -7.54 2.17 -8.95
N ALA A 122 -8.80 2.38 -9.34
CA ALA A 122 -9.75 1.29 -9.61
C ALA A 122 -9.31 0.35 -10.75
N ASP A 123 -8.51 0.84 -11.69
CA ASP A 123 -7.98 0.07 -12.83
C ASP A 123 -6.56 -0.48 -12.59
N ARG A 124 -5.96 -0.22 -11.42
CA ARG A 124 -4.57 -0.59 -11.14
C ARG A 124 -4.43 -2.00 -10.63
N ALA A 125 -3.38 -2.68 -11.08
CA ALA A 125 -3.02 -3.99 -10.58
C ALA A 125 -2.62 -3.90 -9.11
N MET A 126 -3.25 -4.74 -8.27
CA MET A 126 -2.97 -4.86 -6.84
C MET A 126 -2.48 -6.28 -6.55
N ILE A 127 -1.26 -6.42 -6.04
CA ILE A 127 -0.54 -7.69 -5.88
C ILE A 127 -0.34 -7.99 -4.39
N LEU A 128 -0.52 -9.26 -4.00
CA LEU A 128 -0.25 -9.75 -2.65
C LEU A 128 1.11 -10.46 -2.62
N GLU A 129 2.03 -9.95 -1.80
CA GLU A 129 3.35 -10.56 -1.53
C GLU A 129 3.44 -11.05 -0.08
N THR A 130 2.29 -11.31 0.54
CA THR A 130 2.19 -11.92 1.86
C THR A 130 2.74 -13.35 1.85
N PRO A 131 3.13 -13.92 3.00
CA PRO A 131 3.58 -15.32 3.08
C PRO A 131 2.65 -16.29 2.35
N LYS A 132 3.23 -17.32 1.72
CA LYS A 132 2.48 -18.29 0.89
C LYS A 132 2.24 -19.59 1.66
N GLY A 133 1.18 -20.30 1.29
CA GLY A 133 0.75 -21.53 1.96
C GLY A 133 -0.76 -21.56 2.18
N GLU A 134 -1.20 -22.48 3.03
CA GLU A 134 -2.59 -22.72 3.38
C GLU A 134 -2.77 -22.70 4.90
N ASP A 135 -3.99 -22.40 5.36
CA ASP A 135 -4.33 -22.59 6.77
C ASP A 135 -4.63 -24.05 7.11
N GLU A 136 -4.91 -24.33 8.38
CA GLU A 136 -5.23 -25.67 8.89
C GLU A 136 -6.42 -26.35 8.18
N ARG A 137 -7.23 -25.58 7.44
CA ARG A 137 -8.37 -26.07 6.67
C ARG A 137 -8.06 -26.23 5.18
N GLY A 138 -6.80 -26.10 4.78
CA GLY A 138 -6.37 -26.16 3.38
C GLY A 138 -6.80 -24.95 2.56
N ILE A 139 -7.11 -23.81 3.19
CA ILE A 139 -7.48 -22.59 2.45
C ILE A 139 -6.22 -21.78 2.14
N PRO A 140 -5.91 -21.52 0.85
CA PRO A 140 -4.80 -20.66 0.46
C PRO A 140 -4.85 -19.29 1.14
N PHE A 141 -3.73 -18.84 1.70
CA PHE A 141 -3.66 -17.54 2.38
C PHE A 141 -3.99 -16.37 1.44
N ASP A 142 -3.60 -16.45 0.16
CA ASP A 142 -3.95 -15.44 -0.84
C ASP A 142 -5.47 -15.28 -1.00
N LEU A 143 -6.24 -16.37 -0.96
CA LEU A 143 -7.70 -16.32 -0.99
C LEU A 143 -8.27 -15.67 0.27
N LYS A 144 -7.67 -15.91 1.44
CA LYS A 144 -8.09 -15.26 2.70
C LYS A 144 -7.83 -13.76 2.66
N ASN A 145 -6.65 -13.36 2.21
CA ASN A 145 -6.29 -11.95 2.07
C ASN A 145 -7.18 -11.23 1.05
N LEU A 146 -7.41 -11.84 -0.11
CA LEU A 146 -8.33 -11.32 -1.12
C LEU A 146 -9.76 -11.14 -0.58
N ARG A 147 -10.27 -12.12 0.18
CA ARG A 147 -11.60 -12.00 0.82
C ARG A 147 -11.65 -10.86 1.84
N ARG A 148 -10.58 -10.61 2.60
CA ARG A 148 -10.50 -9.50 3.55
C ARG A 148 -10.52 -8.16 2.83
N LEU A 149 -9.70 -8.00 1.78
CA LEU A 149 -9.66 -6.78 0.95
C LEU A 149 -11.02 -6.49 0.29
N ARG A 150 -11.65 -7.51 -0.33
CA ARG A 150 -12.97 -7.35 -0.95
C ARG A 150 -14.07 -6.90 0.02
N ARG A 151 -13.96 -7.25 1.30
CA ARG A 151 -14.91 -6.82 2.34
C ARG A 151 -14.73 -5.35 2.75
N MET A 152 -13.61 -4.73 2.40
CA MET A 152 -13.34 -3.31 2.65
C MET A 152 -13.84 -2.43 1.51
N ILE A 153 -14.22 -2.99 0.36
CA ILE A 153 -14.78 -2.23 -0.76
C ILE A 153 -16.16 -1.72 -0.36
N ASP A 154 -16.34 -0.41 -0.43
CA ASP A 154 -17.59 0.27 -0.14
C ASP A 154 -18.65 -0.18 -1.15
N LYS A 155 -19.85 -0.51 -0.64
CA LYS A 155 -20.97 -0.84 -1.53
C LYS A 155 -21.40 0.46 -2.23
N PRO A 156 -21.76 0.42 -3.52
CA PRO A 156 -22.38 1.56 -4.15
C PRO A 156 -23.58 1.99 -3.32
N ALA A 157 -23.71 3.30 -3.09
CA ALA A 157 -24.90 3.84 -2.44
C ALA A 157 -26.12 3.31 -3.20
N ARG A 158 -27.05 2.69 -2.47
CA ARG A 158 -28.33 2.30 -3.07
C ARG A 158 -29.06 3.61 -3.38
N GLY A 159 -29.12 3.96 -4.66
CA GLY A 159 -30.00 5.02 -5.17
C GLY A 159 -31.46 4.63 -5.03
#